data_AF-A0A3A8HS44-F1
#
_entry.id   AF-A0A3A8HS44-F1
#
_cell.length_a   1.000
_cell.length_b   1.000
_cell.length_c   1.000
_cell.angle_alpha   90.00
_cell.angle_beta   90.00
_cell.angle_gamma   90.00
#
_symmetry.space_group_name_H-M   'P 1'
#
loop_
_entity.id
_entity.type
_entity.pdbx_description
1 polymer ?
#
loop_
_entity_poly.entity_id
_entity_poly.type
_entity_poly.pdbx_seq_one_letter_code
_entity_poly.pdbx_strand_id
1 'polypeptide(L)'
;MKAPSATEQLGPHRDAMQALDWALPALRADLDAAGRQPFRETGAQEDFLHRHDAPAHEPQGPERTERFERALTRVRQWADAGEALTFSRMVEVQETVLGVRTAFRTGEAFAHGGAHRYAQAPGLEAAFVGKVEGEAREERHPVAHATRLYLDLCFFHPFPDGNARAARLWLEYMLRRGGLPTPPLAPIVLFPKRPGDTESYVRFARLLARSIAGPDAPCRNEVQP
;
A
#
# COMPACT_ATOMS: atom_id res chain seq x y z
N MET A 1 -2.17 12.65 34.73
CA MET A 1 -1.28 12.72 33.54
C MET A 1 -2.16 12.89 32.31
N LYS A 2 -1.96 13.96 31.53
CA LYS A 2 -2.69 14.14 30.26
C LYS A 2 -2.22 13.03 29.32
N ALA A 3 -3.13 12.26 28.73
CA ALA A 3 -2.73 11.28 27.71
C ALA A 3 -1.88 11.99 26.64
N PRO A 4 -0.76 11.41 26.17
CA PRO A 4 0.02 12.03 25.11
C PRO A 4 -0.90 12.32 23.92
N SER A 5 -0.81 13.53 23.36
CA SER A 5 -1.61 13.91 22.20
C SER A 5 -1.24 13.00 21.04
N ALA A 6 -2.23 12.32 20.46
CA ALA A 6 -2.02 11.44 19.31
C ALA A 6 -1.33 12.20 18.16
N THR A 7 -0.30 11.60 17.57
CA THR A 7 0.50 12.23 16.51
C THR A 7 -0.30 12.25 15.21
N GLU A 8 -0.52 13.44 14.64
CA GLU A 8 -1.20 13.61 13.35
C GLU A 8 -0.36 13.03 12.21
N GLN A 9 -0.98 12.23 11.35
CA GLN A 9 -0.28 11.46 10.31
C GLN A 9 -0.53 11.96 8.88
N LEU A 10 -1.71 12.50 8.58
CA LEU A 10 -2.15 12.77 7.21
C LEU A 10 -1.54 14.05 6.64
N GLY A 11 -1.46 15.13 7.43
CA GLY A 11 -0.90 16.40 6.99
C GLY A 11 0.54 16.25 6.48
N PRO A 12 1.48 15.79 7.32
CA PRO A 12 2.86 15.59 6.91
C PRO A 12 3.01 14.62 5.74
N HIS A 13 2.20 13.56 5.69
CA HIS A 13 2.19 12.65 4.54
C HIS A 13 1.83 13.38 3.24
N ARG A 14 0.76 14.19 3.22
CA ARG A 14 0.35 14.95 2.02
C ARG A 14 1.44 15.88 1.54
N ASP A 15 2.11 16.58 2.46
CA ASP A 15 3.21 17.48 2.12
C ASP A 15 4.38 16.71 1.48
N ALA A 16 4.76 15.57 2.05
CA ALA A 16 5.80 14.72 1.48
C ALA A 16 5.42 14.12 0.12
N MET A 17 4.16 13.70 -0.06
CA MET A 17 3.67 13.18 -1.34
C MET A 17 3.76 14.22 -2.45
N GLN A 18 3.51 15.50 -2.14
CA GLN A 18 3.59 16.61 -3.09
C GLN A 18 5.04 17.03 -3.37
N ALA A 19 5.91 16.99 -2.37
CA ALA A 19 7.30 17.41 -2.51
C ALA A 19 8.18 16.40 -3.26
N LEU A 20 7.82 15.12 -3.27
CA LEU A 20 8.63 14.07 -3.87
C LEU A 20 8.39 13.92 -5.38
N ASP A 21 9.47 13.90 -6.16
CA ASP A 21 9.41 13.45 -7.56
C ASP A 21 9.22 11.93 -7.63
N TRP A 22 8.00 11.52 -7.97
CA TRP A 22 7.61 10.11 -8.10
C TRP A 22 8.08 9.43 -9.39
N ALA A 23 8.84 10.11 -10.24
CA ALA A 23 9.71 9.43 -11.21
C ALA A 23 10.88 8.72 -10.52
N LEU A 24 11.20 9.11 -9.27
CA LEU A 24 12.23 8.53 -8.42
C LEU A 24 13.58 8.40 -9.15
N PRO A 25 14.14 9.49 -9.71
CA PRO A 25 15.34 9.43 -10.55
C PRO A 25 16.53 8.76 -9.86
N ALA A 26 16.69 8.96 -8.55
CA ALA A 26 17.73 8.33 -7.73
C ALA A 26 17.59 6.79 -7.60
N LEU A 27 16.46 6.22 -8.01
CA LEU A 27 16.18 4.79 -7.99
C LEU A 27 16.09 4.19 -9.40
N ARG A 28 16.45 4.92 -10.47
CA ARG A 28 16.27 4.46 -11.85
C ARG A 28 16.82 3.05 -12.08
N ALA A 29 18.05 2.76 -11.65
CA ALA A 29 18.64 1.43 -11.77
C ALA A 29 17.90 0.35 -10.96
N ASP A 30 17.42 0.69 -9.75
CA ASP A 30 16.62 -0.22 -8.92
C ASP A 30 15.27 -0.53 -9.59
N LEU A 31 14.60 0.50 -10.14
CA LEU A 31 13.33 0.38 -10.85
C LEU A 31 13.49 -0.42 -12.14
N ASP A 32 14.48 -0.10 -12.97
CA ASP A 32 14.75 -0.82 -14.21
C ASP A 32 15.06 -2.31 -13.94
N ALA A 33 15.78 -2.62 -12.86
CA ALA A 33 16.04 -4.01 -12.45
C ALA A 33 14.76 -4.74 -12.02
N ALA A 34 13.89 -4.08 -11.28
CA ALA A 34 12.58 -4.63 -10.92
C ALA A 34 11.69 -4.82 -12.17
N GLY A 35 11.68 -3.85 -13.08
CA GLY A 35 10.90 -3.83 -14.32
C GLY A 35 11.24 -4.94 -15.31
N ARG A 36 12.47 -5.48 -15.23
CA ARG A 36 12.90 -6.64 -16.04
C ARG A 36 12.42 -7.98 -15.48
N GLN A 37 11.95 -8.03 -14.24
CA GLN A 37 11.51 -9.28 -13.65
C GLN A 37 10.18 -9.71 -14.26
N PRO A 38 10.08 -10.95 -14.79
CA PRO A 38 8.83 -11.43 -15.33
C PRO A 38 7.80 -11.61 -14.21
N PHE A 39 6.53 -11.38 -14.54
CA PHE A 39 5.43 -11.76 -13.67
C PHE A 39 5.51 -13.26 -13.34
N ARG A 40 5.29 -13.58 -12.06
CA ARG A 40 5.06 -14.93 -11.57
C ARG A 40 4.28 -14.87 -10.28
N GLU A 41 3.46 -15.89 -10.05
CA GLU A 41 2.81 -16.07 -8.75
C GLU A 41 3.88 -16.38 -7.69
N THR A 42 3.83 -15.67 -6.58
CA THR A 42 4.78 -15.85 -5.47
C THR A 42 4.14 -16.40 -4.20
N GLY A 43 2.81 -16.30 -4.06
CA GLY A 43 2.11 -16.64 -2.82
C GLY A 43 2.44 -15.69 -1.65
N ALA A 44 3.07 -14.54 -1.90
CA ALA A 44 3.59 -13.67 -0.84
C ALA A 44 2.48 -13.06 0.06
N GLN A 45 1.28 -12.87 -0.48
CA GLN A 45 0.12 -12.39 0.28
C GLN A 45 -0.40 -13.46 1.22
N GLU A 46 -0.55 -14.68 0.73
CA GLU A 46 -0.98 -15.85 1.49
C GLU A 46 0.04 -16.20 2.56
N ASP A 47 1.33 -16.23 2.22
CA ASP A 47 2.42 -16.45 3.15
C ASP A 47 2.40 -15.44 4.30
N PHE A 48 2.20 -14.15 4.00
CA PHE A 48 2.08 -13.13 5.03
C PHE A 48 0.80 -13.25 5.84
N LEU A 49 -0.33 -13.54 5.18
CA LEU A 49 -1.62 -13.74 5.83
C LEU A 49 -1.52 -14.86 6.87
N HIS A 50 -1.04 -16.04 6.48
CA HIS A 50 -1.03 -17.22 7.34
C HIS A 50 0.08 -17.20 8.39
N ARG A 51 1.24 -16.57 8.12
CA ARG A 51 2.35 -16.51 9.09
C ARG A 51 2.29 -15.32 10.05
N HIS A 52 1.63 -14.23 9.67
CA HIS A 52 1.66 -12.98 10.46
C HIS A 52 0.28 -12.43 10.78
N ASP A 53 -0.60 -12.28 9.79
CA ASP A 53 -1.87 -11.57 9.98
C ASP A 53 -2.92 -12.43 10.71
N ALA A 54 -3.18 -13.65 10.25
CA ALA A 54 -4.16 -14.56 10.85
C ALA A 54 -3.82 -14.92 12.31
N PRO A 55 -2.56 -15.30 12.66
CA PRO A 55 -2.21 -15.56 14.06
C PRO A 55 -2.41 -14.36 14.99
N ALA A 56 -2.15 -13.14 14.51
CA ALA A 56 -2.36 -11.92 15.29
C ALA A 56 -3.85 -11.58 15.52
N HIS A 57 -4.76 -12.25 14.82
CA HIS A 57 -6.20 -11.99 14.86
C HIS A 57 -7.02 -13.28 15.08
N GLU A 58 -6.42 -14.32 15.64
CA GLU A 58 -7.07 -15.61 15.93
C GLU A 58 -8.43 -15.46 16.65
N PRO A 59 -8.61 -14.54 17.64
CA PRO A 59 -9.91 -14.34 18.29
C PRO A 59 -11.05 -13.87 17.36
N GLN A 60 -10.73 -13.40 16.15
CA GLN A 60 -11.72 -12.93 15.17
C GLN A 60 -12.22 -14.04 14.23
N GLY A 61 -11.75 -15.27 14.42
CA GLY A 61 -12.21 -16.45 13.69
C GLY A 61 -11.62 -16.61 12.27
N PRO A 62 -11.72 -17.82 11.69
CA PRO A 62 -11.18 -18.14 10.38
C PRO A 62 -11.86 -17.36 9.24
N GLU A 63 -13.11 -16.93 9.42
CA GLU A 63 -13.89 -16.20 8.40
C GLU A 63 -13.23 -14.87 8.01
N ARG A 64 -12.45 -14.26 8.92
CA ARG A 64 -11.67 -13.06 8.62
C ARG A 64 -10.56 -13.35 7.60
N THR A 65 -9.88 -14.48 7.73
CA THR A 65 -8.83 -14.94 6.83
C THR A 65 -9.41 -15.29 5.46
N GLU A 66 -10.50 -16.07 5.43
CA GLU A 66 -11.18 -16.46 4.19
C GLU A 66 -11.71 -15.23 3.42
N ARG A 67 -12.22 -14.22 4.13
CA ARG A 67 -12.63 -12.94 3.52
C ARG A 67 -11.48 -12.24 2.82
N PHE A 68 -10.30 -12.23 3.43
CA PHE A 68 -9.11 -11.65 2.80
C PHE A 68 -8.71 -12.44 1.55
N GLU A 69 -8.73 -13.77 1.59
CA GLU A 69 -8.40 -14.62 0.43
C GLU A 69 -9.38 -14.43 -0.74
N ARG A 70 -10.68 -14.29 -0.46
CA ARG A 70 -11.68 -13.93 -1.48
C ARG A 70 -11.42 -12.55 -2.08
N ALA A 71 -11.13 -11.56 -1.24
CA ALA A 71 -10.76 -10.22 -1.67
C ALA A 71 -9.49 -10.22 -2.53
N LEU A 72 -8.46 -10.99 -2.13
CA LEU A 72 -7.21 -11.17 -2.86
C LEU A 72 -7.45 -11.78 -4.25
N THR A 73 -8.27 -12.83 -4.32
CA THR A 73 -8.66 -13.45 -5.59
C THR A 73 -9.32 -12.42 -6.52
N ARG A 74 -10.22 -11.59 -5.98
CA ARG A 74 -10.92 -10.58 -6.78
C ARG A 74 -9.98 -9.50 -7.31
N VAL A 75 -9.09 -8.96 -6.49
CA VAL A 75 -8.17 -7.90 -6.96
C VAL A 75 -7.19 -8.44 -8.01
N ARG A 76 -6.78 -9.71 -7.90
CA ARG A 76 -5.96 -10.38 -8.92
C ARG A 76 -6.70 -10.51 -10.26
N GLN A 77 -7.95 -10.96 -10.23
CA GLN A 77 -8.80 -11.06 -11.43
C GLN A 77 -8.94 -9.70 -12.13
N TRP A 78 -9.15 -8.62 -11.38
CA TRP A 78 -9.22 -7.27 -11.96
C TRP A 78 -7.88 -6.80 -12.52
N ALA A 79 -6.76 -7.09 -11.84
CA ALA A 79 -5.44 -6.75 -12.37
C ALA A 79 -5.16 -7.46 -13.70
N ASP A 80 -5.46 -8.77 -13.79
CA ASP A 80 -5.27 -9.57 -14.99
C ASP A 80 -6.16 -9.12 -16.15
N ALA A 81 -7.40 -8.72 -15.84
CA ALA A 81 -8.34 -8.19 -16.83
C ALA A 81 -8.04 -6.73 -17.24
N GLY A 82 -7.04 -6.08 -16.64
CA GLY A 82 -6.72 -4.67 -16.90
C GLY A 82 -7.81 -3.70 -16.44
N GLU A 83 -8.67 -4.13 -15.53
CA GLU A 83 -9.81 -3.38 -15.03
C GLU A 83 -9.36 -2.12 -14.29
N ALA A 84 -10.01 -0.98 -14.54
CA ALA A 84 -9.64 0.30 -13.94
C ALA A 84 -9.67 0.29 -12.40
N LEU A 85 -8.68 0.92 -11.76
CA LEU A 85 -8.72 1.18 -10.32
C LEU A 85 -9.66 2.36 -10.04
N THR A 86 -10.71 2.11 -9.27
CA THR A 86 -11.72 3.10 -8.86
C THR A 86 -11.98 2.99 -7.37
N PHE A 87 -12.42 4.09 -6.74
CA PHE A 87 -12.71 4.04 -5.30
C PHE A 87 -13.90 3.11 -4.98
N SER A 88 -14.89 3.01 -5.86
CA SER A 88 -16.02 2.09 -5.69
C SER A 88 -15.57 0.63 -5.61
N ARG A 89 -14.56 0.22 -6.40
CA ARG A 89 -13.93 -1.10 -6.32
C ARG A 89 -13.15 -1.29 -5.02
N MET A 90 -12.50 -0.24 -4.52
CA MET A 90 -11.86 -0.27 -3.21
C MET A 90 -12.88 -0.52 -2.09
N VAL A 91 -14.05 0.13 -2.16
CA VAL A 91 -15.16 -0.11 -1.23
C VAL A 91 -15.66 -1.56 -1.34
N GLU A 92 -15.96 -2.07 -2.54
CA GLU A 92 -16.43 -3.45 -2.74
C GLU A 92 -15.47 -4.50 -2.12
N VAL A 93 -14.17 -4.32 -2.36
CA VAL A 93 -13.13 -5.17 -1.78
C VAL A 93 -13.10 -5.03 -0.27
N GLN A 94 -13.19 -3.81 0.25
CA GLN A 94 -13.17 -3.57 1.68
C GLN A 94 -14.38 -4.18 2.40
N GLU A 95 -15.54 -4.16 1.78
CA GLU A 95 -16.75 -4.80 2.32
C GLU A 95 -16.61 -6.31 2.39
N THR A 96 -15.94 -6.90 1.39
CA THR A 96 -15.57 -8.32 1.44
C THR A 96 -14.63 -8.58 2.61
N VAL A 97 -13.59 -7.77 2.79
CA VAL A 97 -12.61 -7.91 3.90
C VAL A 97 -13.27 -7.74 5.27
N LEU A 98 -14.17 -6.76 5.42
CA LEU A 98 -14.83 -6.44 6.70
C LEU A 98 -16.08 -7.28 6.95
N GLY A 99 -16.63 -7.95 5.93
CA GLY A 99 -17.89 -8.69 5.98
C GLY A 99 -19.12 -7.83 6.28
N VAL A 100 -18.99 -6.51 6.17
CA VAL A 100 -20.05 -5.54 6.41
C VAL A 100 -19.94 -4.43 5.37
N ARG A 101 -21.06 -3.75 5.10
CA ARG A 101 -21.08 -2.55 4.26
C ARG A 101 -20.15 -1.49 4.85
N THR A 102 -19.42 -0.79 3.99
CA THR A 102 -18.51 0.28 4.41
C THR A 102 -18.49 1.41 3.38
N ALA A 103 -17.82 2.49 3.74
CA ALA A 103 -17.65 3.69 2.94
C ALA A 103 -16.38 4.41 3.41
N PHE A 104 -16.08 5.56 2.80
CA PHE A 104 -15.08 6.45 3.33
C PHE A 104 -15.43 6.87 4.77
N ARG A 105 -14.45 6.94 5.66
CA ARG A 105 -14.67 7.31 7.06
C ARG A 105 -15.24 8.72 7.21
N THR A 106 -16.20 8.88 8.11
CA THR A 106 -16.84 10.18 8.38
C THR A 106 -16.23 10.93 9.57
N GLY A 107 -15.36 10.28 10.35
CA GLY A 107 -14.70 10.84 11.52
C GLY A 107 -13.18 10.64 11.49
N GLU A 108 -12.52 11.05 12.57
CA GLU A 108 -11.10 10.75 12.78
C GLU A 108 -10.88 9.23 12.86
N ALA A 109 -9.72 8.78 12.38
CA ALA A 109 -9.28 7.41 12.60
C ALA A 109 -8.05 7.39 13.52
N PHE A 110 -7.90 6.29 14.25
CA PHE A 110 -6.81 6.09 15.19
C PHE A 110 -6.17 4.72 14.98
N ALA A 111 -4.85 4.65 15.12
CA ALA A 111 -4.09 3.39 15.06
C ALA A 111 -3.05 3.31 16.17
N HIS A 112 -2.42 2.13 16.31
CA HIS A 112 -1.39 1.83 17.31
C HIS A 112 -1.84 2.17 18.73
N GLY A 113 -3.01 1.64 19.13
CA GLY A 113 -3.57 1.89 20.47
C GLY A 113 -3.94 3.36 20.73
N GLY A 114 -4.20 4.13 19.66
CA GLY A 114 -4.54 5.56 19.77
C GLY A 114 -3.34 6.51 19.66
N ALA A 115 -2.11 6.00 19.53
CA ALA A 115 -0.92 6.84 19.39
C ALA A 115 -0.90 7.64 18.09
N HIS A 116 -1.49 7.11 17.02
CA HIS A 116 -1.53 7.74 15.70
C HIS A 116 -2.95 8.23 15.41
N ARG A 117 -3.08 9.48 14.97
CA ARG A 117 -4.34 10.11 14.58
C ARG A 117 -4.32 10.48 13.10
N TYR A 118 -5.37 10.11 12.39
CA TYR A 118 -5.58 10.47 10.99
C TYR A 118 -6.70 11.49 10.93
N ALA A 119 -6.34 12.75 10.68
CA ALA A 119 -7.30 13.85 10.72
C ALA A 119 -8.44 13.63 9.71
N GLN A 120 -9.65 14.03 10.11
CA GLN A 120 -10.76 14.24 9.19
C GLN A 120 -10.75 15.72 8.77
N ALA A 121 -11.03 15.99 7.49
CA ALA A 121 -11.36 17.34 7.03
C ALA A 121 -12.49 17.30 5.99
N PRO A 122 -13.30 18.38 5.85
CA PRO A 122 -14.24 18.51 4.74
C PRO A 122 -13.58 18.28 3.38
N GLY A 123 -14.22 17.53 2.49
CA GLY A 123 -13.70 17.22 1.16
C GLY A 123 -12.59 16.16 1.11
N LEU A 124 -12.21 15.55 2.24
CA LEU A 124 -11.15 14.55 2.29
C LEU A 124 -11.43 13.33 1.40
N GLU A 125 -12.68 12.85 1.38
CA GLU A 125 -13.09 11.75 0.51
C GLU A 125 -12.89 12.12 -0.97
N ALA A 126 -13.45 13.26 -1.41
CA ALA A 126 -13.31 13.72 -2.78
C ALA A 126 -11.84 13.90 -3.19
N ALA A 127 -11.00 14.41 -2.29
CA ALA A 127 -9.56 14.53 -2.52
C ALA A 127 -8.88 13.17 -2.68
N PHE A 128 -9.22 12.18 -1.86
CA PHE A 128 -8.69 10.82 -1.97
C PHE A 128 -9.16 10.14 -3.27
N VAL A 129 -10.46 10.21 -3.58
CA VAL A 129 -11.05 9.61 -4.79
C VAL A 129 -10.42 10.21 -6.05
N GLY A 130 -10.38 11.53 -6.16
CA GLY A 130 -9.79 12.21 -7.31
C GLY A 130 -8.31 11.87 -7.50
N LYS A 131 -7.58 11.70 -6.39
CA LYS A 131 -6.18 11.29 -6.39
C LYS A 131 -5.99 9.85 -6.86
N VAL A 132 -6.68 8.87 -6.27
CA VAL A 132 -6.58 7.45 -6.65
C VAL A 132 -6.96 7.25 -8.12
N GLU A 133 -8.07 7.83 -8.56
CA GLU A 133 -8.55 7.65 -9.93
C GLU A 133 -7.72 8.43 -10.94
N GLY A 134 -7.23 9.63 -10.58
CA GLY A 134 -6.30 10.39 -11.41
C GLY A 134 -5.00 9.62 -11.63
N GLU A 135 -4.39 9.15 -10.55
CA GLU A 135 -3.14 8.40 -10.58
C GLU A 135 -3.27 7.08 -11.33
N ALA A 136 -4.40 6.38 -11.21
CA ALA A 136 -4.66 5.13 -11.93
C ALA A 136 -4.54 5.24 -13.46
N ARG A 137 -4.58 6.48 -14.00
CA ARG A 137 -4.45 6.82 -15.43
C ARG A 137 -3.05 7.37 -15.79
N GLU A 138 -2.23 7.71 -14.81
CA GLU A 138 -0.88 8.21 -15.05
C GLU A 138 0.07 7.08 -15.49
N GLU A 139 0.84 7.34 -16.53
CA GLU A 139 1.93 6.45 -16.93
C GLU A 139 3.09 6.60 -15.95
N ARG A 140 3.35 5.55 -15.17
CA ARG A 140 4.39 5.53 -14.14
C ARG A 140 4.94 4.11 -13.99
N HIS A 141 6.20 4.00 -13.59
CA HIS A 141 6.78 2.70 -13.25
C HIS A 141 5.92 1.98 -12.19
N PRO A 142 5.55 0.70 -12.37
CA PRO A 142 4.60 0.01 -11.47
C PRO A 142 4.99 0.03 -10.00
N VAL A 143 6.29 -0.11 -9.68
CA VAL A 143 6.80 -0.02 -8.30
C VAL A 143 6.53 1.34 -7.66
N ALA A 144 6.73 2.44 -8.39
CA ALA A 144 6.51 3.78 -7.86
C ALA A 144 5.00 4.02 -7.63
N HIS A 145 4.18 3.55 -8.57
CA HIS A 145 2.73 3.65 -8.48
C HIS A 145 2.16 2.82 -7.32
N ALA A 146 2.59 1.56 -7.19
CA ALA A 146 2.21 0.68 -6.10
C ALA A 146 2.65 1.22 -4.74
N THR A 147 3.87 1.80 -4.66
CA THR A 147 4.38 2.44 -3.45
C THR A 147 3.51 3.61 -3.00
N ARG A 148 3.20 4.51 -3.94
CA ARG A 148 2.38 5.69 -3.70
C ARG A 148 1.00 5.31 -3.17
N LEU A 149 0.30 4.42 -3.87
CA LEU A 149 -1.02 3.95 -3.43
C LEU A 149 -0.98 3.25 -2.06
N TYR A 150 0.04 2.43 -1.80
CA TYR A 150 0.22 1.77 -0.50
C TYR A 150 0.33 2.81 0.63
N LEU A 151 1.18 3.83 0.45
CA LEU A 151 1.36 4.90 1.44
C LEU A 151 0.08 5.71 1.62
N ASP A 152 -0.59 6.08 0.53
CA ASP A 152 -1.85 6.81 0.57
C ASP A 152 -2.92 6.03 1.37
N LEU A 153 -3.05 4.72 1.16
CA LEU A 153 -3.96 3.89 1.95
C LEU A 153 -3.59 3.84 3.44
N CYS A 154 -2.29 3.81 3.77
CA CYS A 154 -1.83 3.85 5.15
C CYS A 154 -2.13 5.19 5.86
N PHE A 155 -2.03 6.32 5.15
CA PHE A 155 -2.04 7.66 5.73
C PHE A 155 -3.33 8.46 5.52
N PHE A 156 -4.04 8.30 4.41
CA PHE A 156 -5.44 8.75 4.33
C PHE A 156 -6.32 7.96 5.28
N HIS A 157 -6.00 6.67 5.43
CA HIS A 157 -6.73 5.74 6.27
C HIS A 157 -8.23 5.77 5.91
N PRO A 158 -8.58 5.53 4.62
CA PRO A 158 -9.89 5.91 4.09
C PRO A 158 -11.05 5.14 4.72
N PHE A 159 -10.83 3.94 5.25
CA PHE A 159 -11.88 3.10 5.81
C PHE A 159 -11.89 3.16 7.34
N PRO A 160 -13.04 2.86 7.99
CA PRO A 160 -13.14 2.77 9.45
C PRO A 160 -12.20 1.72 10.08
N ASP A 161 -11.94 0.62 9.37
CA ASP A 161 -10.98 -0.42 9.76
C ASP A 161 -10.40 -1.10 8.51
N GLY A 162 -9.32 -1.86 8.67
CA GLY A 162 -8.77 -2.75 7.65
C GLY A 162 -7.87 -2.06 6.64
N ASN A 163 -7.43 -0.82 6.88
CA ASN A 163 -6.61 -0.06 5.93
C ASN A 163 -5.26 -0.71 5.62
N ALA A 164 -4.64 -1.40 6.59
CA ALA A 164 -3.41 -2.17 6.33
C ALA A 164 -3.66 -3.36 5.40
N ARG A 165 -4.82 -4.04 5.53
CA ARG A 165 -5.24 -5.12 4.62
C ARG A 165 -5.55 -4.55 3.23
N ALA A 166 -6.23 -3.41 3.15
CA ALA A 166 -6.47 -2.70 1.90
C ALA A 166 -5.15 -2.31 1.19
N ALA A 167 -4.19 -1.73 1.92
CA ALA A 167 -2.88 -1.37 1.37
C ALA A 167 -2.16 -2.58 0.75
N ARG A 168 -2.21 -3.75 1.41
CA ARG A 168 -1.64 -4.99 0.86
C ARG A 168 -2.39 -5.47 -0.40
N LEU A 169 -3.72 -5.47 -0.40
CA LEU A 169 -4.51 -5.92 -1.55
C LEU A 169 -4.28 -5.04 -2.79
N TRP A 170 -4.20 -3.72 -2.60
CA TRP A 170 -3.99 -2.81 -3.72
C TRP A 170 -2.52 -2.72 -4.15
N LEU A 171 -1.57 -3.08 -3.29
CA LEU A 171 -0.19 -3.36 -3.70
C LEU A 171 -0.12 -4.56 -4.66
N GLU A 172 -0.79 -5.67 -4.33
CA GLU A 172 -0.91 -6.84 -5.21
C GLU A 172 -1.47 -6.43 -6.57
N TYR A 173 -2.60 -5.74 -6.57
CA TYR A 173 -3.24 -5.28 -7.81
C TYR A 173 -2.29 -4.44 -8.66
N MET A 174 -1.61 -3.45 -8.07
CA MET A 174 -0.76 -2.53 -8.82
C MET A 174 0.49 -3.21 -9.40
N LEU A 175 1.13 -4.10 -8.64
CA LEU A 175 2.28 -4.85 -9.12
C LEU A 175 1.87 -5.82 -10.23
N ARG A 176 0.80 -6.59 -10.01
CA ARG A 176 0.27 -7.56 -10.98
C ARG A 176 -0.20 -6.90 -12.26
N ARG A 177 -0.93 -5.79 -12.19
CA ARG A 177 -1.35 -5.00 -13.36
C ARG A 177 -0.14 -4.46 -14.14
N GLY A 178 0.95 -4.17 -13.45
CA GLY A 178 2.23 -3.79 -14.04
C GLY A 178 3.10 -4.95 -14.51
N GLY A 179 2.62 -6.20 -14.44
CA GLY A 179 3.36 -7.39 -14.83
C GLY A 179 4.52 -7.75 -13.90
N LEU A 180 4.50 -7.29 -12.64
CA LEU A 180 5.55 -7.56 -11.66
C LEU A 180 5.09 -8.55 -10.59
N PRO A 181 5.98 -9.44 -10.12
CA PRO A 181 5.67 -10.34 -9.01
C PRO A 181 5.60 -9.57 -7.68
N THR A 182 4.68 -9.97 -6.80
CA THR A 182 4.65 -9.43 -5.43
C THR A 182 5.79 -10.05 -4.61
N PRO A 183 6.70 -9.24 -4.03
CA PRO A 183 7.81 -9.78 -3.24
C PRO A 183 7.32 -10.22 -1.85
N PRO A 184 8.17 -10.92 -1.06
CA PRO A 184 7.86 -11.23 0.34
C PRO A 184 7.41 -9.99 1.11
N LEU A 185 6.25 -10.06 1.76
CA LEU A 185 5.62 -8.87 2.33
C LEU A 185 6.12 -8.50 3.72
N ALA A 186 6.72 -9.41 4.48
CA ALA A 186 7.14 -9.08 5.85
C ALA A 186 8.10 -7.87 5.91
N PRO A 187 9.16 -7.77 5.08
CA PRO A 187 9.98 -6.57 5.02
C PRO A 187 9.19 -5.31 4.61
N ILE A 188 8.26 -5.44 3.68
CA ILE A 188 7.45 -4.33 3.15
C ILE A 188 6.49 -3.81 4.22
N VAL A 189 5.73 -4.69 4.87
CA VAL A 189 4.72 -4.33 5.85
C VAL A 189 5.37 -3.77 7.11
N LEU A 190 6.43 -4.42 7.60
CA LEU A 190 7.11 -4.05 8.86
C LEU A 190 8.07 -2.86 8.71
N PHE A 191 8.37 -2.42 7.49
CA PHE A 191 9.20 -1.23 7.27
C PHE A 191 8.58 0.01 7.96
N PRO A 192 9.32 0.75 8.81
CA PRO A 192 8.79 1.95 9.44
C PRO A 192 8.50 3.06 8.41
N LYS A 193 7.24 3.48 8.34
CA LYS A 193 6.75 4.54 7.43
C LYS A 193 6.44 5.78 8.27
N ARG A 194 7.35 6.75 8.29
CA ARG A 194 7.14 7.99 9.04
C ARG A 194 6.39 8.98 8.15
N PRO A 195 5.27 9.58 8.60
CA PRO A 195 4.58 10.61 7.82
C PRO A 195 5.50 11.81 7.63
N GLY A 196 5.56 12.38 6.43
CA GLY A 196 6.41 13.55 6.13
C GLY A 196 7.87 13.24 5.79
N ASP A 197 8.33 12.00 5.95
CA ASP A 197 9.71 11.61 5.69
C ASP A 197 9.87 11.11 4.25
N THR A 198 10.19 12.04 3.34
CA THR A 198 10.41 11.73 1.91
C THR A 198 11.55 10.74 1.71
N GLU A 199 12.59 10.78 2.55
CA GLU A 199 13.70 9.83 2.48
C GLU A 199 13.23 8.41 2.86
N SER A 200 12.40 8.28 3.89
CA SER A 200 11.74 7.01 4.26
C SER A 200 10.89 6.48 3.10
N TYR A 201 10.16 7.33 2.38
CA TYR A 201 9.36 6.91 1.22
C TYR A 201 10.23 6.41 0.06
N VAL A 202 11.33 7.11 -0.24
CA VAL A 202 12.32 6.65 -1.24
C VAL A 202 12.97 5.33 -0.82
N ARG A 203 13.31 5.18 0.47
CA ARG A 203 13.86 3.93 1.01
C ARG A 203 12.84 2.78 0.94
N PHE A 204 11.56 3.06 1.16
CA PHE A 204 10.47 2.10 1.02
C PHE A 204 10.29 1.67 -0.44
N ALA A 205 10.27 2.61 -1.39
CA ALA A 205 10.23 2.31 -2.82
C ALA A 205 11.44 1.48 -3.28
N ARG A 206 12.65 1.83 -2.79
CA ARG A 206 13.87 1.06 -3.04
C ARG A 206 13.77 -0.36 -2.48
N LEU A 207 13.29 -0.52 -1.25
CA LEU A 207 13.08 -1.83 -0.65
C LEU A 207 12.16 -2.66 -1.54
N LEU A 208 11.02 -2.11 -1.97
CA LEU A 208 10.10 -2.80 -2.87
C LEU A 208 10.75 -3.18 -4.20
N ALA A 209 11.42 -2.24 -4.86
CA ALA A 209 12.12 -2.47 -6.12
C ALA A 209 13.16 -3.60 -6.00
N ARG A 210 14.02 -3.53 -4.97
CA ARG A 210 15.08 -4.51 -4.75
C ARG A 210 14.54 -5.86 -4.32
N SER A 211 13.46 -5.92 -3.55
CA SER A 211 12.81 -7.18 -3.20
C SER A 211 12.18 -7.86 -4.41
N ILE A 212 11.73 -7.11 -5.42
CA ILE A 212 11.29 -7.65 -6.71
C ILE A 212 12.48 -8.12 -7.53
N ALA A 213 13.49 -7.26 -7.70
CA ALA A 213 14.69 -7.55 -8.49
C ALA A 213 15.51 -8.74 -7.96
N GLY A 214 15.46 -8.99 -6.64
CA GLY A 214 16.15 -10.12 -6.03
C GLY A 214 17.67 -10.06 -6.29
N PRO A 215 18.31 -11.13 -6.79
CA PRO A 215 19.72 -11.14 -7.14
C PRO A 215 20.14 -10.10 -8.19
N ASP A 216 19.20 -9.64 -9.03
CA ASP A 216 19.48 -8.66 -10.10
C ASP A 216 19.45 -7.21 -9.60
N ALA A 217 19.20 -7.00 -8.30
CA ALA A 217 19.22 -5.68 -7.70
C ALA A 217 20.64 -5.05 -7.79
N PRO A 218 20.77 -3.75 -8.13
CA PRO A 218 22.06 -3.09 -8.22
C PRO A 218 22.88 -3.20 -6.92
N CYS A 219 24.11 -3.71 -7.03
CA CYS A 219 25.10 -3.70 -5.96
C CYS A 219 25.42 -2.26 -5.56
N ARG A 220 25.47 -1.98 -4.24
CA ARG A 220 25.72 -0.63 -3.70
C ARG A 220 27.14 -0.08 -3.96
N ASN A 221 28.05 -0.85 -4.55
CA ASN A 221 29.47 -0.51 -4.61
C ASN A 221 29.92 0.18 -5.89
N GLU A 222 29.03 0.46 -6.84
CA GLU A 222 29.37 1.35 -7.96
C GLU A 222 29.13 2.79 -7.53
N VAL A 223 30.09 3.32 -6.78
CA VAL A 223 30.32 4.77 -6.76
C VAL A 223 30.75 5.12 -8.18
N GLN A 224 29.88 5.81 -8.92
CA GLN A 224 30.30 6.41 -10.19
C GLN A 224 31.48 7.36 -9.93
N PRO A 225 32.55 7.30 -10.72
CA PRO A 225 33.72 8.16 -10.57
C PRO A 225 33.40 9.64 -10.76
#